data_AF-A0A925U9U4-F1
#
_entry.id   AF-A0A925U9U4-F1
#
_cell.length_a   1.000
_cell.length_b   1.000
_cell.length_c   1.000
_cell.angle_alpha   90.00
_cell.angle_beta   90.00
_cell.angle_gamma   90.00
#
_symmetry.space_group_name_H-M   'P 1'
#
loop_
_entity.id
_entity.type
_entity.pdbx_description
1 polymer ?
#
loop_
_entity_poly.entity_id
_entity_poly.type
_entity_poly.pdbx_seq_one_letter_code
_entity_poly.pdbx_strand_id
1 'polypeptide(L)' 'MAQKKSTSSTPENTPVQFVFGKSNYRLMLISIAVVILGFILMIGDTDIYDTRKTVIAPIVVLIGFTIAFFAILKKRG' A
#
# COMPACT_ATOMS: atom_id res chain seq x y z
N MET A 1 -2.32 2.49 56.49
CA MET A 1 -3.39 2.19 55.51
C MET A 1 -2.92 2.67 54.15
N ALA A 2 -2.61 1.76 53.21
CA ALA A 2 -2.07 2.09 51.90
C ALA A 2 -3.21 2.45 50.93
N GLN A 3 -3.12 3.61 50.29
CA GLN A 3 -4.02 4.06 49.23
C GLN A 3 -3.86 3.16 48.00
N LYS A 4 -4.92 2.40 47.68
CA LYS A 4 -5.08 1.63 46.45
C LYS A 4 -5.19 2.59 45.27
N LYS A 5 -4.12 2.74 44.48
CA LYS A 5 -4.13 3.46 43.20
C LYS A 5 -5.02 2.70 42.22
N SER A 6 -6.27 3.15 42.10
CA SER A 6 -7.22 2.70 41.10
C SER A 6 -6.75 3.15 39.72
N THR A 7 -6.19 2.22 38.95
CA THR A 7 -5.99 2.37 37.52
C THR A 7 -7.37 2.46 36.85
N SER A 8 -7.82 3.68 36.58
CA SER A 8 -8.99 3.96 35.76
C SER A 8 -8.68 3.57 34.33
N SER A 9 -9.05 2.35 33.95
CA SER A 9 -9.13 1.90 32.56
C SER A 9 -10.32 2.58 31.88
N THR A 10 -10.20 3.87 31.59
CA THR A 10 -11.02 4.50 30.57
C THR A 10 -10.56 3.91 29.24
N PRO A 11 -11.42 3.29 28.42
CA PRO A 11 -11.06 3.00 27.05
C PRO A 11 -10.83 4.35 26.39
N GLU A 12 -9.57 4.73 26.25
CA GLU A 12 -9.18 5.89 25.48
C GLU A 12 -9.75 5.64 24.08
N ASN A 13 -10.81 6.36 23.72
CA ASN A 13 -11.27 6.47 22.35
C ASN A 13 -10.22 7.30 21.62
N THR A 14 -9.02 6.77 21.46
CA THR A 14 -8.01 7.34 20.58
C THR A 14 -8.62 7.22 19.20
N PRO A 15 -9.09 8.32 18.58
CA PRO A 15 -9.65 8.21 17.24
C PRO A 15 -8.54 7.63 16.38
N VAL A 16 -8.82 6.51 15.70
CA VAL A 16 -7.86 5.87 14.81
C VAL A 16 -7.48 6.90 13.76
N GLN A 17 -6.31 7.51 13.90
CA GLN A 17 -5.88 8.59 13.03
C GLN A 17 -5.39 7.94 11.74
N PHE A 18 -6.30 7.85 10.77
CA PHE A 18 -5.94 7.32 9.47
C PHE A 18 -4.88 8.20 8.83
N VAL A 19 -3.74 7.59 8.49
CA VAL A 19 -2.60 8.26 7.82
C VAL A 19 -3.02 8.83 6.44
N PHE A 20 -4.07 8.25 5.85
CA PHE A 20 -4.58 8.60 4.53
C PHE A 20 -6.09 8.80 4.53
N GLY A 21 -6.59 9.69 3.65
CA GLY A 21 -8.02 9.78 3.36
C GLY A 21 -8.56 8.55 2.62
N LYS A 22 -9.88 8.28 2.73
CA LYS A 22 -10.54 7.12 2.08
C LYS A 22 -10.21 6.97 0.60
N SER A 23 -10.10 8.08 -0.14
CA SER A 23 -9.75 8.07 -1.57
C SER A 23 -8.32 7.61 -1.82
N ASN A 24 -7.36 8.01 -0.98
CA ASN A 24 -5.97 7.64 -1.13
C ASN A 24 -5.74 6.19 -0.72
N TYR A 25 -6.49 5.70 0.27
CA TYR A 25 -6.49 4.30 0.64
C TYR A 25 -6.93 3.39 -0.52
N ARG A 26 -7.95 3.79 -1.30
CA ARG A 26 -8.34 3.09 -2.53
C ARG A 26 -7.21 3.09 -3.58
N LEU A 27 -6.54 4.22 -3.78
CA LEU A 27 -5.39 4.31 -4.70
C LEU A 27 -4.22 3.43 -4.26
N MET A 28 -3.97 3.34 -2.95
CA MET A 28 -2.94 2.46 -2.38
C MET A 28 -3.24 0.98 -2.68
N LEU A 29 -4.49 0.54 -2.49
CA LEU A 29 -4.89 -0.83 -2.84
C LEU A 29 -4.72 -1.12 -4.35
N ILE A 30 -5.08 -0.16 -5.20
CA ILE A 30 -4.88 -0.27 -6.65
C ILE A 30 -3.39 -0.40 -6.98
N SER A 31 -2.51 0.42 -6.38
CA SER A 31 -1.07 0.30 -6.61
C SER A 31 -0.51 -1.06 -6.22
N ILE A 32 -0.96 -1.63 -5.10
CA ILE A 32 -0.54 -2.96 -4.65
C ILE A 32 -0.96 -4.02 -5.66
N ALA A 33 -2.21 -3.96 -6.16
CA ALA A 33 -2.70 -4.88 -7.18
C ALA A 33 -1.87 -4.79 -8.49
N VAL A 34 -1.51 -3.58 -8.92
CA VAL A 34 -0.68 -3.36 -10.12
C VAL A 34 0.74 -3.90 -9.94
N VAL A 35 1.36 -3.67 -8.77
CA VAL A 35 2.69 -4.21 -8.45
C VAL A 35 2.66 -5.74 -8.46
N ILE A 36 1.67 -6.35 -7.81
CA ILE A 36 1.50 -7.81 -7.79
C ILE A 36 1.33 -8.34 -9.22
N LEU A 37 0.51 -7.69 -10.05
CA LEU A 37 0.32 -8.07 -11.45
C LEU A 37 1.64 -7.99 -12.24
N GLY A 38 2.45 -6.95 -12.02
CA GLY A 38 3.76 -6.81 -12.64
C GLY A 38 4.73 -7.94 -12.25
N PHE A 39 4.73 -8.36 -10.99
CA PHE A 39 5.52 -9.50 -10.54
C PHE A 39 4.99 -10.84 -11.08
N ILE A 40 3.68 -11.04 -11.16
CA ILE A 40 3.09 -12.22 -11.79
C ILE A 40 3.49 -12.29 -13.27
N LEU A 41 3.50 -11.15 -13.96
CA LEU A 41 3.94 -11.06 -15.36
C LEU A 41 5.43 -11.41 -15.53
N MET A 42 6.25 -11.15 -14.51
CA MET A 42 7.68 -11.53 -14.47
C MET A 42 7.89 -13.04 -14.25
N ILE A 43 7.00 -13.71 -13.50
CA ILE A 43 7.08 -15.14 -13.16
C ILE A 43 6.40 -16.03 -14.22
N GLY A 44 5.42 -15.50 -14.97
CA GLY A 44 4.65 -16.25 -15.98
C GLY A 44 5.51 -16.92 -17.05
N ASP A 45 5.00 -18.02 -17.62
CA ASP A 45 5.76 -19.09 -18.29
C ASP A 45 6.28 -18.77 -19.71
N THR A 46 7.47 -19.31 -19.97
CA THR A 46 8.20 -19.68 -21.20
C THR A 46 7.89 -19.03 -22.56
N ASP A 47 8.57 -17.92 -22.86
CA ASP A 47 9.19 -17.76 -24.19
C ASP A 47 10.40 -16.82 -24.04
N ILE A 48 11.61 -17.38 -24.10
CA ILE A 48 12.87 -16.73 -23.68
C ILE A 48 13.30 -15.61 -24.66
N TYR A 49 12.65 -15.51 -25.83
CA TYR A 49 12.88 -14.45 -26.83
C TYR A 49 11.84 -13.33 -26.81
N ASP A 50 10.94 -13.30 -25.83
CA ASP A 50 9.86 -12.32 -25.78
C ASP A 50 10.30 -11.04 -25.04
N THR A 51 10.67 -10.01 -25.81
CA THR A 51 10.98 -8.63 -25.34
C THR A 51 9.92 -8.05 -24.40
N ARG A 52 8.73 -8.65 -24.36
CA ARG A 52 7.65 -8.33 -23.45
C ARG A 52 8.04 -8.48 -21.98
N LYS A 53 8.75 -9.54 -21.56
CA LYS A 53 9.00 -9.75 -20.12
C LYS A 53 10.15 -8.92 -19.58
N THR A 54 11.21 -8.71 -20.36
CA THR A 54 12.40 -7.97 -19.93
C THR A 54 12.15 -6.48 -19.76
N VAL A 55 11.18 -5.92 -20.49
CA VAL A 55 10.91 -4.47 -20.49
C VAL A 55 9.52 -4.13 -19.95
N ILE A 56 8.47 -4.86 -20.35
CA ILE A 56 7.10 -4.50 -19.97
C ILE A 56 6.83 -4.83 -18.50
N ALA A 57 7.30 -5.99 -18.00
CA ALA A 57 7.07 -6.36 -16.60
C ALA A 57 7.73 -5.37 -15.61
N PRO A 58 9.01 -4.97 -15.76
CA PRO A 58 9.62 -3.94 -14.92
C PRO A 58 8.89 -2.59 -15.02
N ILE A 59 8.46 -2.19 -16.22
CA ILE A 59 7.71 -0.94 -16.40
C ILE A 59 6.38 -0.98 -15.66
N VAL A 60 5.64 -2.09 -15.70
CA VAL A 60 4.36 -2.24 -14.98
C VAL A 60 4.58 -2.12 -13.46
N VAL A 61 5.65 -2.75 -12.94
CA VAL A 61 6.02 -2.62 -11.52
C VAL A 61 6.36 -1.17 -11.16
N LEU A 62 7.14 -0.47 -11.99
CA LEU A 62 7.49 0.94 -11.79
C LEU A 62 6.27 1.87 -11.82
N ILE A 63 5.31 1.60 -12.71
CA ILE A 63 4.03 2.32 -12.76
C ILE A 63 3.26 2.08 -11.45
N GLY A 64 3.20 0.83 -10.99
CA GLY A 64 2.59 0.48 -9.70
C GLY A 64 3.20 1.28 -8.53
N PHE A 65 4.53 1.36 -8.46
CA PHE A 65 5.21 2.17 -7.45
C PHE A 65 4.95 3.68 -7.61
N THR A 66 4.88 4.19 -8.84
CA THR A 66 4.57 5.61 -9.10
C THR A 66 3.16 5.97 -8.59
N ILE A 67 2.18 5.08 -8.80
CA ILE A 67 0.83 5.23 -8.27
C ILE A 67 0.85 5.18 -6.74
N ALA A 68 1.66 4.30 -6.13
CA ALA A 68 1.81 4.23 -4.68
C ALA A 68 2.39 5.53 -4.10
N PHE A 69 3.47 6.05 -4.70
CA PHE A 69 4.04 7.34 -4.31
C PHE A 69 3.01 8.46 -4.44
N PHE A 70 2.26 8.50 -5.54
CA PHE A 70 1.20 9.49 -5.70
C PHE A 70 0.10 9.34 -4.64
N ALA A 71 -0.32 8.11 -4.31
CA ALA A 71 -1.34 7.86 -3.28
C ALA A 71 -0.90 8.34 -1.89
N ILE A 72 0.38 8.17 -1.57
CA ILE A 72 1.00 8.61 -0.30
C ILE A 72 1.16 10.13 -0.29
N LEU A 73 1.73 10.70 -1.35
CA LEU A 73 2.05 12.13 -1.45
C LEU A 73 0.83 13.02 -1.65
N LYS A 74 -0.28 12.47 -2.17
CA LYS A 74 -1.53 13.19 -2.36
C LYS A 74 -2.12 13.57 -0.99
N LYS A 75 -1.61 14.63 -0.38
CA LYS A 75 -2.20 15.23 0.81
C LYS A 75 -3.50 15.91 0.39
N ARG A 76 -4.62 15.20 0.52
CA ARG A 76 -5.94 15.83 0.56
C ARG A 76 -6.04 16.45 1.96
N GLY A 77 -5.89 17.77 2.02
CA GLY A 77 -6.32 18.55 3.20
C GLY A 77 -7.78 18.31 3.51
#